data_AF-A1AUW7-F1
#
_entry.id   AF-A1AUW7-F1
#
_cell.length_a   1.000
_cell.length_b   1.000
_cell.length_c   1.000
_cell.angle_alpha   90.00
_cell.angle_beta   90.00
_cell.angle_gamma   90.00
#
_symmetry.space_group_name_H-M   'P 1'
#
loop_
_entity.id
_entity.type
_entity.pdbx_description
1 polymer ?
#
loop_
_entity_poly.entity_id
_entity_poly.type
_entity_poly.pdbx_seq_one_letter_code
_entity_poly.pdbx_strand_id
1 'polypeptide(L)' 'MKKLLTWAGVGLLTTAILDPLIYSLLELPIPWPRDCVMLAAGAACIWLLVRFRHQW' A
#
# COMPACT_ATOMS: atom_id res chain seq x y z
N MET A 1 -1.05 11.03 15.43
CA MET A 1 -1.61 10.68 14.10
C MET A 1 -0.60 10.06 13.13
N LYS A 2 0.70 10.42 13.18
CA LYS A 2 1.74 9.86 12.28
C LYS A 2 1.77 8.32 12.24
N LYS A 3 1.58 7.65 13.39
CA LYS A 3 1.53 6.19 13.48
C LYS A 3 0.42 5.57 12.62
N LEU A 4 -0.82 6.05 12.71
CA LEU A 4 -1.93 5.50 11.91
C LEU A 4 -1.65 5.58 10.40
N LEU A 5 -1.10 6.71 9.94
CA LEU A 5 -0.75 6.87 8.52
C LEU A 5 0.42 5.97 8.10
N THR A 6 1.35 5.67 9.02
CA THR A 6 2.45 4.73 8.76
C THR A 6 1.94 3.30 8.66
N TRP A 7 1.06 2.90 9.59
CA TRP A 7 0.45 1.57 9.57
C TRP A 7 -0.41 1.36 8.32
N ALA A 8 -1.19 2.37 7.92
CA ALA A 8 -1.97 2.33 6.69
C ALA A 8 -1.07 2.23 5.45
N GLY A 9 -0.04 3.07 5.34
CA GLY A 9 0.88 3.06 4.20
C GLY A 9 1.64 1.73 4.06
N VAL A 10 2.17 1.20 5.16
CA VAL A 10 2.86 -0.09 5.17
C VAL A 10 1.89 -1.23 4.86
N GLY A 11 0.70 -1.24 5.46
CA GLY A 11 -0.32 -2.26 5.20
C GLY A 11 -0.73 -2.33 3.73
N LEU A 12 -1.05 -1.18 3.13
CA LEU A 12 -1.45 -1.10 1.72
C LEU A 12 -0.33 -1.57 0.77
N LEU A 13 0.92 -1.19 1.04
CA LEU A 13 2.07 -1.64 0.24
C LEU A 13 2.32 -3.14 0.39
N THR A 14 2.18 -3.66 1.62
CA THR A 14 2.37 -5.08 1.88
C THR A 14 1.30 -5.90 1.17
N THR A 15 0.03 -5.49 1.27
CA THR A 15 -1.07 -6.15 0.57
C THR A 15 -0.89 -6.09 -0.96
N ALA A 16 -0.48 -4.95 -1.51
CA ALA A 16 -0.22 -4.82 -2.95
C ALA A 16 0.85 -5.79 -3.49
N ILE A 17 1.76 -6.28 -2.64
CA ILE A 17 2.80 -7.26 -3.01
C ILE A 17 2.35 -8.69 -2.68
N LEU A 18 1.69 -8.87 -1.53
CA LEU A 18 1.30 -10.18 -1.04
C LEU A 18 0.11 -10.76 -1.81
N ASP A 19 -0.83 -9.92 -2.23
CA ASP A 19 -1.99 -10.33 -3.02
C ASP A 19 -1.60 -11.01 -4.35
N PRO A 20 -0.79 -10.40 -5.24
CA PRO A 20 -0.40 -11.06 -6.49
C PRO A 20 0.39 -12.35 -6.24
N LEU A 21 1.16 -12.43 -5.15
CA LEU A 21 1.84 -13.65 -4.73
C LEU A 21 0.85 -14.75 -4.31
N ILE A 22 -0.19 -14.41 -3.54
CA ILE A 22 -1.24 -15.36 -3.12
C ILE A 22 -2.04 -15.82 -4.35
N TYR A 23 -2.47 -14.91 -5.21
CA TYR A 23 -3.21 -15.27 -6.43
C TYR A 23 -2.38 -16.14 -7.37
N SER A 24 -1.07 -15.87 -7.48
CA SER A 24 -0.15 -16.74 -8.23
C SER A 24 0.00 -18.12 -7.61
N LEU A 25 -0.02 -18.24 -6.27
CA LEU A 25 0.03 -19.52 -5.57
C LEU A 25 -1.26 -20.35 -5.77
N LEU A 26 -2.40 -19.67 -5.89
CA LEU A 26 -3.71 -20.29 -6.12
C LEU A 26 -4.05 -20.50 -7.61
N GLU A 27 -3.12 -20.22 -8.54
CA GLU A 27 -3.33 -20.26 -9.99
C GLU A 27 -4.54 -19.43 -10.46
N LEU A 28 -4.91 -18.40 -9.69
CA LEU A 28 -6.02 -17.50 -9.99
C LEU A 28 -5.55 -16.28 -10.79
N PRO A 29 -6.42 -15.69 -11.62
CA PRO A 29 -6.09 -14.46 -12.33
C PRO A 29 -5.82 -13.33 -11.32
N ILE A 30 -4.62 -12.75 -11.41
CA ILE A 30 -4.19 -11.65 -10.54
C ILE A 30 -4.99 -10.39 -10.87
N PRO A 31 -5.68 -9.76 -9.91
CA PRO A 31 -6.44 -8.53 -10.11
C PRO A 31 -5.52 -7.29 -10.11
N TRP A 32 -4.68 -7.17 -11.15
CA TRP A 32 -3.72 -6.08 -11.33
C TRP A 32 -4.24 -4.66 -11.07
N PRO A 33 -5.46 -4.27 -11.50
CA PRO A 33 -5.97 -2.92 -11.25
C PRO A 33 -6.07 -2.61 -9.75
N ARG A 34 -6.50 -3.57 -8.94
CA ARG A 34 -6.60 -3.42 -7.48
C ARG A 34 -5.22 -3.24 -6.87
N ASP A 35 -4.28 -4.09 -7.26
CA ASP A 35 -2.93 -4.09 -6.68
C ASP A 35 -2.18 -2.80 -7.04
N CYS A 36 -2.33 -2.28 -8.26
CA CYS A 36 -1.82 -0.98 -8.66
C CYS A 36 -2.43 0.19 -7.84
N VAL A 37 -3.74 0.15 -7.58
CA VAL A 37 -4.42 1.17 -6.77
C VAL A 37 -3.94 1.11 -5.31
N MET A 38 -3.79 -0.09 -4.74
CA MET A 38 -3.26 -0.27 -3.39
C MET A 38 -1.81 0.22 -3.27
N LEU A 39 -0.98 -0.07 -4.27
CA LEU A 39 0.40 0.41 -4.31
C LEU A 39 0.46 1.94 -4.37
N ALA A 40 -0.35 2.56 -5.23
CA ALA A 40 -0.44 4.02 -5.33
C ALA A 40 -0.97 4.66 -4.03
N ALA A 41 -1.97 4.06 -3.40
CA ALA A 41 -2.52 4.55 -2.12
C ALA A 41 -1.50 4.44 -0.98
N GLY A 42 -0.77 3.33 -0.90
CA GLY A 42 0.31 3.15 0.08
C GLY A 42 1.45 4.16 -0.11
N ALA A 43 1.86 4.38 -1.36
CA ALA A 43 2.85 5.41 -1.71
C ALA A 43 2.36 6.82 -1.34
N ALA A 44 1.09 7.14 -1.59
CA ALA A 44 0.48 8.42 -1.22
C ALA A 44 0.47 8.63 0.31
N CYS A 45 0.15 7.60 1.11
CA CYS A 45 0.23 7.67 2.57
C CYS A 45 1.66 7.97 3.07
N ILE A 46 2.68 7.35 2.47
CA ILE A 46 4.09 7.64 2.79
C ILE A 46 4.48 9.05 2.35
N TRP A 47 4.04 9.47 1.16
CA TRP A 47 4.30 10.82 0.66
C TRP A 47 3.70 11.90 1.58
N LEU A 48 2.47 11.72 2.05
CA LEU A 48 1.83 12.62 3.02
C LEU A 48 2.60 12.67 4.35
N LEU A 49 3.09 11.51 4.83
CA LEU A 49 3.95 11.43 6.02
C LEU A 49 5.22 12.25 5.88
N VAL A 50 5.89 12.19 4.72
CA VAL A 50 7.10 12.97 4.44
C VAL A 50 6.78 14.45 4.27
N ARG A 51 5.74 14.78 3.49
CA ARG A 51 5.37 16.16 3.15
C ARG A 51 4.90 16.98 4.36
N PHE A 52 4.14 16.35 5.26
CA PHE A 52 3.64 16.98 6.49
C PHE A 52 4.51 16.67 7.72
N ARG A 53 5.69 16.05 7.53
CA ARG A 53 6.63 15.78 8.63
C ARG A 53 7.03 17.05 9.40
N HIS A 54 7.19 18.17 8.68
CA HIS A 54 7.74 19.45 9.15
C HIS A 54 6.69 20.53 9.45
N GLN A 55 5.39 20.30 9.16
CA GLN A 55 4.34 21.29 9.45
C GLN A 55 3.73 21.13 10.85
N TRP A 56 4.47 20.49 11.75
CA TRP A 56 4.18 20.25 13.16
C TRP A 56 5.49 20.32 13.94
#